data_AF-A0A061F747-F1
#
_entry.id   AF-A0A061F747-F1
#
_cell.length_a   1.000
_cell.length_b   1.000
_cell.length_c   1.000
_cell.angle_alpha   90.00
_cell.angle_beta   90.00
_cell.angle_gamma   90.00
#
_symmetry.space_group_name_H-M   'P 1'
#
loop_
_entity.id
_entity.type
_entity.pdbx_description
1 polymer ?
#
loop_
_entity_poly.entity_id
_entity_poly.type
_entity_poly.pdbx_seq_one_letter_code
_entity_poly.pdbx_strand_id
1 'polypeptide(L)'
;SSKRTLHSLSYYEFQGLDTTNPILLIDQKVKLIGEYEETIGTCLVFSEDEASPVVHEETGPSEANLFSGKYIIDPNQAPRKQVKPVAQLHKILKFRLLLDDDAQDETNSPTNSNL
;
A
#
# COMPACT_ATOMS: atom_id res chain seq x y z
N SER A 1 29.68 -20.53 10.80
CA SER A 1 28.76 -19.83 11.73
C SER A 1 29.17 -18.37 11.74
N SER A 2 28.38 -17.33 11.45
CA SER A 2 26.93 -17.17 11.29
C SER A 2 26.73 -15.94 10.37
N LYS A 3 26.01 -16.06 9.25
CA LYS A 3 25.57 -14.89 8.48
C LYS A 3 24.33 -14.34 9.20
N ARG A 4 24.53 -13.34 10.05
CA ARG A 4 23.42 -12.55 10.60
C ARG A 4 23.07 -11.45 9.60
N THR A 5 22.12 -11.71 8.72
CA THR A 5 21.43 -10.63 8.01
C THR A 5 20.40 -10.05 8.98
N LEU A 6 20.75 -8.96 9.66
CA LEU A 6 19.78 -8.17 10.42
C LEU A 6 19.10 -7.23 9.42
N HIS A 7 17.90 -7.59 8.94
CA HIS A 7 17.04 -6.62 8.29
C HIS A 7 16.66 -5.59 9.36
N SER A 8 17.24 -4.38 9.28
CA SER A 8 16.85 -3.28 10.16
C SER A 8 15.38 -2.98 9.92
N LEU A 9 14.52 -3.31 10.87
CA LEU A 9 13.14 -2.83 10.89
C LEU A 9 13.20 -1.37 11.34
N SER A 10 12.91 -0.44 10.43
CA SER A 10 12.75 0.96 10.80
C SER A 10 11.38 1.17 11.45
N TYR A 11 11.35 2.00 12.50
CA TYR A 11 10.14 2.42 13.20
C TYR A 11 9.57 3.68 12.54
N TYR A 12 8.26 3.69 12.31
CA TYR A 12 7.54 4.79 11.66
C TYR A 12 6.37 5.23 12.55
N GLU A 13 6.24 6.55 12.75
CA GLU A 13 5.14 7.16 13.50
C GLU A 13 4.52 8.30 12.68
N PHE A 14 3.19 8.30 12.54
CA PHE A 14 2.44 9.37 11.87
C PHE A 14 1.74 10.25 12.91
N GLN A 15 1.77 11.57 12.70
CA GLN A 15 1.11 12.56 13.53
C GLN A 15 0.25 13.49 12.67
N GLY A 16 -0.94 13.84 13.16
CA GLY A 16 -1.81 14.83 12.52
C GLY A 16 -2.31 14.44 11.13
N LEU A 17 -2.65 13.17 10.90
CA LEU A 17 -3.24 12.71 9.62
C LEU A 17 -4.56 13.44 9.27
N ASP A 18 -5.21 14.04 10.25
CA ASP A 18 -6.40 14.88 10.12
C ASP A 18 -6.09 16.36 9.80
N THR A 19 -4.80 16.74 9.72
CA THR A 19 -4.35 18.10 9.40
C THR A 19 -3.97 18.24 7.92
N THR A 20 -3.76 19.47 7.43
CA THR A 20 -3.27 19.72 6.07
C THR A 20 -1.82 19.26 5.86
N ASN A 21 -1.02 19.25 6.94
CA ASN A 21 0.41 18.99 6.92
C ASN A 21 0.81 17.91 7.95
N PRO A 22 0.44 16.64 7.75
CA PRO A 22 0.80 15.57 8.67
C PRO A 22 2.32 15.36 8.74
N ILE A 23 2.80 14.84 9.86
CA ILE A 23 4.22 14.56 10.08
C ILE A 23 4.47 13.05 10.09
N LEU A 24 5.51 12.61 9.42
CA LEU A 24 6.05 11.25 9.52
C LEU A 24 7.42 11.29 10.19
N LEU A 25 7.57 10.57 11.28
CA LEU A 25 8.82 10.41 12.02
C LEU A 25 9.40 9.01 11.78
N ILE A 26 10.61 8.94 11.24
CA ILE A 26 11.33 7.69 10.99
C ILE A 26 12.45 7.55 12.02
N ASP A 27 12.43 6.45 12.78
CA ASP A 27 13.40 6.11 13.82
C ASP A 27 13.67 7.24 14.84
N GLN A 28 12.70 8.13 15.04
CA GLN A 28 12.82 9.35 15.86
C GLN A 28 13.95 10.30 15.43
N LYS A 29 14.45 10.16 14.20
CA LYS A 29 15.62 10.90 13.68
C LYS A 29 15.31 11.73 12.46
N VAL A 30 14.45 11.22 11.57
CA VAL A 30 14.09 11.90 10.33
C VAL A 30 12.64 12.34 10.43
N LYS A 31 12.41 13.65 10.34
CA LYS A 31 11.08 14.25 10.33
C LYS A 31 10.73 14.65 8.90
N LEU A 32 9.60 14.16 8.41
CA LEU A 32 9.06 14.49 7.11
C LEU A 32 7.73 15.22 7.29
N ILE A 33 7.50 16.23 6.48
CA ILE A 33 6.20 16.91 6.37
C ILE A 33 5.48 16.38 5.13
N GLY A 34 4.22 16.02 5.33
CA GLY A 34 3.36 15.46 4.31
C GLY A 34 2.41 16.51 3.77
N GLU A 35 2.07 16.39 2.49
CA GLU A 35 1.03 17.19 1.83
C GLU A 35 0.10 16.24 1.08
N TYR A 36 -1.21 16.44 1.23
CA TYR A 36 -2.22 15.62 0.55
C TYR A 36 -2.45 16.10 -0.88
N GLU A 37 -2.31 15.20 -1.84
CA GLU A 37 -2.62 15.45 -3.25
C GLU A 37 -3.81 14.59 -3.70
N GLU A 38 -4.84 15.25 -4.24
CA GLU A 38 -6.00 14.56 -4.80
C GLU A 38 -5.60 13.78 -6.05
N THR A 39 -6.02 12.52 -6.15
CA THR A 39 -5.73 11.72 -7.34
C THR A 39 -6.78 11.95 -8.42
N ILE A 40 -6.35 12.06 -9.68
CA ILE A 40 -7.28 12.01 -10.82
C ILE A 40 -7.60 10.55 -11.10
N GLY A 41 -8.90 10.22 -11.00
CA GLY A 41 -9.40 8.86 -11.21
C GLY A 41 -9.36 8.02 -9.93
N THR A 42 -9.43 6.70 -10.07
CA THR A 42 -9.51 5.77 -8.94
C THR A 42 -8.34 4.82 -8.98
N CYS A 43 -7.55 4.81 -7.90
CA CYS A 43 -6.49 3.82 -7.73
C CYS A 43 -7.00 2.64 -6.90
N LEU A 44 -6.93 1.44 -7.47
CA LEU A 44 -7.31 0.18 -6.85
C LEU A 44 -6.05 -0.59 -6.46
N VAL A 45 -5.91 -0.88 -5.16
CA VAL A 45 -4.74 -1.58 -4.64
C VAL A 45 -5.09 -3.06 -4.44
N PHE A 46 -4.26 -3.94 -4.99
CA PHE A 46 -4.38 -5.38 -4.83
C PHE A 46 -3.13 -5.96 -4.16
N SER A 47 -3.31 -6.87 -3.22
CA SER A 47 -2.20 -7.67 -2.67
C SER A 47 -2.14 -9.01 -3.39
N GLU A 48 -0.94 -9.44 -3.74
CA GLU A 48 -0.67 -10.77 -4.27
C GLU A 48 -0.47 -11.77 -3.13
N ASP A 49 -1.17 -12.90 -3.19
CA ASP A 49 -0.92 -14.07 -2.35
C ASP A 49 -0.49 -15.25 -3.22
N GLU A 50 0.51 -15.99 -2.74
CA GLU A 50 0.88 -17.29 -3.30
C GLU A 50 -0.22 -18.29 -2.95
N ALA A 51 -1.21 -18.43 -3.84
CA ALA A 51 -2.30 -19.35 -3.61
C ALA A 51 -1.87 -20.79 -3.87
N SER A 52 -2.21 -21.70 -2.94
CA SER A 52 -2.17 -23.14 -3.19
C SER A 52 -3.05 -23.48 -4.41
N PRO A 53 -2.60 -24.36 -5.32
CA PRO A 53 -3.36 -24.69 -6.53
C PRO A 53 -4.77 -25.15 -6.16
N VAL A 54 -5.77 -24.37 -6.57
CA VAL A 54 -7.18 -24.71 -6.39
C VAL A 54 -7.51 -25.85 -7.35
N VAL A 55 -7.85 -27.00 -6.78
CA VAL A 55 -8.47 -28.12 -7.49
C VAL A 55 -9.77 -27.61 -8.07
N HIS A 56 -9.85 -27.55 -9.40
CA HIS A 56 -11.16 -27.42 -10.02
C HIS A 56 -11.90 -28.73 -9.79
N GLU A 57 -12.96 -28.71 -8.98
CA GLU A 57 -14.10 -29.56 -9.33
C GLU A 57 -14.64 -29.00 -10.64
N GLU A 58 -14.50 -29.77 -11.71
CA GLU A 58 -15.24 -29.49 -12.93
C GLU A 58 -16.73 -29.51 -12.58
N THR A 59 -17.37 -28.34 -12.57
CA THR A 59 -18.77 -28.27 -12.97
C THR A 59 -18.78 -28.39 -14.50
N GLY A 60 -18.51 -29.61 -14.99
CA GLY A 60 -18.49 -29.90 -16.41
C GLY A 60 -19.88 -29.74 -17.03
N PRO A 61 -19.97 -29.50 -18.36
CA PRO A 61 -21.23 -29.61 -19.06
C PRO A 61 -21.74 -31.05 -18.91
N SER A 62 -23.01 -31.18 -18.53
CA SER A 62 -23.75 -32.44 -18.51
C SER A 62 -23.73 -33.03 -19.91
N GLU A 63 -22.80 -33.94 -20.21
CA GLU A 63 -23.02 -35.13 -21.05
C GLU A 63 -21.74 -36.00 -21.09
N ALA A 64 -21.85 -37.13 -20.39
CA ALA A 64 -21.08 -38.37 -20.54
C ALA A 64 -19.55 -38.24 -20.75
N ASN A 65 -18.74 -38.54 -19.72
CA ASN A 65 -17.57 -39.42 -19.89
C ASN A 65 -17.01 -39.99 -18.58
N LEU A 66 -16.69 -41.28 -18.67
CA LEU A 66 -16.41 -42.27 -17.63
C LEU A 66 -14.95 -42.22 -17.13
N PHE A 67 -14.56 -41.20 -16.37
CA PHE A 67 -13.24 -41.21 -15.71
C PHE A 67 -13.36 -40.97 -14.21
N SER A 68 -13.62 -42.08 -13.52
CA SER A 68 -13.39 -42.23 -12.09
C SER A 68 -11.93 -41.92 -11.74
N GLY A 69 -11.70 -40.79 -11.06
CA GLY A 69 -10.67 -40.70 -10.02
C GLY A 69 -9.20 -40.59 -10.47
N LYS A 70 -8.89 -39.92 -11.58
CA LYS A 70 -7.50 -39.49 -11.84
C LYS A 70 -7.41 -37.97 -11.91
N TYR A 71 -6.92 -37.42 -10.81
CA TYR A 71 -6.52 -36.04 -10.61
C TYR A 71 -5.61 -35.59 -11.78
N ILE A 72 -6.14 -34.78 -12.69
CA ILE A 72 -5.39 -34.22 -13.82
C ILE A 72 -4.65 -32.98 -13.30
N ILE A 73 -3.53 -33.19 -12.64
CA ILE A 73 -2.55 -32.11 -12.44
C ILE A 73 -1.88 -31.94 -13.79
N ASP A 74 -2.09 -30.80 -14.45
CA ASP A 74 -1.20 -30.40 -15.53
C ASP A 74 0.15 -30.00 -14.90
N PRO A 75 1.24 -30.74 -15.13
CA PRO A 75 2.56 -30.39 -14.59
C PRO A 75 3.10 -29.06 -15.16
N ASN A 76 2.45 -28.49 -16.18
CA ASN A 76 2.78 -27.19 -16.76
C ASN A 76 1.90 -26.05 -16.21
N GLN A 77 1.02 -26.30 -15.22
CA GLN A 77 0.27 -25.21 -14.59
C GLN A 77 1.24 -24.27 -13.88
N ALA A 78 1.43 -23.07 -14.45
CA ALA A 78 2.10 -21.98 -13.78
C ALA A 78 1.41 -21.73 -12.42
N PRO A 79 2.17 -21.44 -11.35
CA PRO A 79 1.59 -21.07 -10.05
C PRO A 79 0.54 -19.97 -10.25
N ARG A 80 -0.68 -20.23 -9.79
CA ARG A 80 -1.80 -19.31 -9.98
C ARG A 80 -1.71 -18.21 -8.94
N LYS A 81 -1.46 -16.99 -9.39
CA LYS A 81 -1.43 -15.80 -8.54
C LYS A 81 -2.86 -15.38 -8.22
N GLN A 82 -3.23 -15.35 -6.94
CA GLN A 82 -4.51 -14.76 -6.51
C GLN A 82 -4.24 -13.34 -6.01
N VAL A 83 -5.12 -12.42 -6.41
CA VAL A 83 -5.07 -11.02 -5.97
C VAL A 83 -6.28 -10.71 -5.12
N LYS A 84 -6.05 -10.03 -3.99
CA LYS A 84 -7.12 -9.58 -3.08
C LYS A 84 -7.19 -8.05 -3.12
N PRO A 85 -8.39 -7.46 -3.28
CA PRO A 85 -8.53 -6.01 -3.17
C PRO A 85 -8.25 -5.57 -1.73
N VAL A 86 -7.47 -4.50 -1.58
CA VAL A 86 -7.04 -3.97 -0.27
C VAL A 86 -7.73 -2.65 0.05
N ALA A 87 -7.75 -1.72 -0.90
CA ALA A 87 -8.29 -0.38 -0.69
C ALA A 87 -8.59 0.36 -2.01
N GLN A 88 -9.39 1.42 -1.89
CA GLN A 88 -9.58 2.45 -2.91
C GLN A 88 -8.95 3.76 -2.42
N LEU A 89 -7.98 4.29 -3.18
CA LEU A 89 -7.24 5.49 -2.81
C LEU A 89 -7.83 6.73 -3.50
N HIS A 90 -8.04 7.79 -2.71
CA HIS A 90 -8.60 9.08 -3.16
C HIS A 90 -7.59 10.23 -3.06
N LYS A 91 -6.72 10.17 -2.05
CA LYS A 91 -5.64 11.13 -1.84
C LYS A 91 -4.33 10.39 -1.62
N ILE A 92 -3.26 10.89 -2.19
CA ILE A 92 -1.91 10.44 -1.92
C ILE A 92 -1.30 11.40 -0.91
N LEU A 93 -0.62 10.86 0.11
CA LEU A 93 0.16 11.66 1.03
C LEU A 93 1.62 11.69 0.56
N LYS A 94 2.11 12.86 0.14
CA LYS A 94 3.48 13.05 -0.36
C LYS A 94 4.36 13.68 0.71
N PHE A 95 5.49 13.06 1.00
CA PHE A 95 6.40 13.53 2.04
C PHE A 95 7.61 14.24 1.45
N ARG A 96 8.01 15.34 2.09
CA ARG A 96 9.29 16.02 1.90
C ARG A 96 10.04 16.11 3.22
N LEU A 97 11.36 16.21 3.16
CA LEU A 97 12.18 16.39 4.37
C LEU A 97 11.82 17.74 5.00
N LEU A 98 11.50 17.72 6.30
CA LEU A 98 11.26 18.95 7.04
C LEU A 98 12.61 19.48 7.54
N LEU A 99 13.03 20.62 7.00
CA LEU A 99 14.22 21.35 7.44
C LEU A 99 13.81 22.41 8.47
N ASP A 100 14.74 22.83 9.34
CA ASP A 100 14.44 23.77 10.43
C ASP A 100 13.90 25.14 9.94
N ASP A 101 14.23 25.54 8.70
CA ASP A 101 13.76 26.79 8.08
C ASP A 101 12.27 26.75 7.63
N ASP A 102 11.69 25.56 7.47
CA ASP A 102 10.29 25.41 7.04
C ASP A 102 9.27 25.60 8.19
N ALA A 103 9.73 25.77 9.43
CA ALA A 103 8.88 25.92 10.62
C ALA A 103 8.33 27.34 10.83
N GLN A 104 8.50 28.26 9.87
CA GLN A 104 8.22 29.70 10.03
C GLN A 104 7.10 30.26 9.12
N ASP A 105 6.43 29.46 8.28
CA ASP A 105 5.45 29.99 7.32
C ASP A 105 4.00 30.08 7.83
N GLU A 106 3.81 30.18 9.16
CA GLU A 106 2.50 30.45 9.75
C GLU A 106 2.54 31.70 10.63
N THR A 107 2.85 32.87 10.08
CA THR A 107 2.32 34.18 10.52
C THR A 107 2.67 35.24 9.48
N ASN A 108 1.79 35.50 8.50
CA ASN A 108 1.71 36.79 7.82
C ASN A 108 0.29 36.98 7.26
N SER A 109 -0.68 37.21 8.15
CA SER A 109 -1.93 37.85 7.76
C SER A 109 -1.65 39.34 7.48
N PRO A 110 -1.98 39.90 6.30
CA PRO A 110 -1.84 41.33 6.08
C PRO A 110 -2.89 42.08 6.91
N THR A 111 -2.44 42.88 7.86
CA THR A 111 -3.26 43.88 8.56
C THR A 111 -3.64 44.97 7.55
N ASN A 112 -4.86 44.90 7.02
CA ASN A 112 -5.45 46.03 6.30
C ASN A 112 -5.91 47.08 7.31
N SER A 113 -5.07 48.08 7.56
CA SER A 113 -5.50 49.34 8.19
C SER A 113 -6.17 50.22 7.14
N ASN A 114 -7.50 50.33 7.20
CA ASN A 114 -8.24 51.43 6.58
C ASN A 114 -8.71 52.38 7.68
N LEU A 115 -8.17 53.59 7.69
CA LEU A 115 -8.85 54.80 8.17
C LEU A 115 -8.80 55.84 7.05
#